data_AF-A0A2J6SZZ1-F1
#
_entry.id   AF-A0A2J6SZZ1-F1
#
_cell.length_a   1.000
_cell.length_b   1.000
_cell.length_c   1.000
_cell.angle_alpha   90.00
_cell.angle_beta   90.00
_cell.angle_gamma   90.00
#
_symmetry.space_group_name_H-M   'P 1'
#
loop_
_entity.id
_entity.type
_entity.pdbx_description
1 polymer ?
#
loop_
_entity_poly.entity_id
_entity_poly.type
_entity_poly.pdbx_seq_one_letter_code
_entity_poly.pdbx_strand_id
1 'polypeptide(L)'
;MADIKRGVHTSAVGSQYVEGSLYYYAPNKAAPILFGILFLISFVFHVRQTSRYKSWKITVMLPWCALTIGAGYILREVGAFKYNNVNIYIASMTIIYSVPPLYEMCNYQILSRLLYYVPYHSPLHPGRILTTLGGISAIVETFNGNGVSYWANIKVSPGKQRMGLAFLKASLVIQLVMLFGFVSLICWFHYNCHKKGPFPKPIKDVLITLYASSVLIGIRAIYRTVEYYSVTIFIYKPDMDPSSASPLIKYEAFFWVFEALLMLTNSVLWNVRHPMEHLPRDSRVYLSEDGVTEITGPGYEDLRFFVIAMVDPFDLIGLAMGKHIRKEFWKEEHGKSKGGDEESGGKEDAEKAAGAGGDGFGVGKEKVVISEEKDSSSRQVLDESRAGN
;
A
#
# COMPACT_ATOMS: atom_id res chain seq x y z
N MET A 1 -24.59 -6.07 52.51
CA MET A 1 -25.41 -4.90 52.10
C MET A 1 -24.88 -3.70 52.86
N ALA A 2 -24.77 -2.53 52.18
CA ALA A 2 -23.74 -1.51 52.43
C ALA A 2 -22.31 -2.04 52.12
N ASP A 3 -21.43 -1.34 51.41
CA ASP A 3 -21.49 0.05 50.91
C ASP A 3 -21.49 0.15 49.38
N ILE A 4 -22.63 0.55 48.79
CA ILE A 4 -22.71 1.07 47.42
C ILE A 4 -23.36 2.46 47.48
N LYS A 5 -22.62 3.46 47.99
CA LYS A 5 -22.95 4.89 47.87
C LYS A 5 -21.82 5.82 48.33
N ARG A 6 -20.86 6.09 47.43
CA ARG A 6 -20.15 7.38 47.24
C ARG A 6 -19.17 7.22 46.07
N GLY A 7 -19.16 8.18 45.13
CA GLY A 7 -18.29 8.12 43.96
C GLY A 7 -19.01 8.07 42.61
N VAL A 8 -20.09 8.85 42.42
CA VAL A 8 -20.53 9.23 41.05
C VAL A 8 -19.56 10.29 40.50
N HIS A 9 -18.30 9.90 40.34
CA HIS A 9 -17.49 10.47 39.28
C HIS A 9 -17.88 9.74 38.01
N THR A 10 -18.14 10.51 36.94
CA THR A 10 -18.39 10.00 35.59
C THR A 10 -17.15 9.31 35.04
N SER A 11 -16.89 8.09 35.51
CA SER A 11 -15.89 7.20 34.94
C SER A 11 -16.33 6.87 33.52
N ALA A 12 -15.60 7.37 32.53
CA ALA A 12 -15.88 7.04 31.14
C ALA A 12 -15.77 5.52 30.96
N VAL A 13 -16.74 4.92 30.26
CA VAL A 13 -16.72 3.48 29.97
C VAL A 13 -15.44 3.18 29.18
N GLY A 14 -14.61 2.28 29.71
CA GLY A 14 -13.28 1.98 29.15
C GLY A 14 -12.16 2.94 29.58
N SER A 15 -12.19 3.47 30.82
CA SER A 15 -11.09 4.28 31.38
C SER A 15 -10.50 3.82 32.73
N GLN A 16 -11.06 2.78 33.35
CA GLN A 16 -10.59 2.25 34.64
C GLN A 16 -9.49 1.21 34.42
N TYR A 17 -8.45 1.23 35.25
CA TYR A 17 -7.35 0.26 35.16
C TYR A 17 -7.83 -1.15 35.52
N VAL A 18 -7.41 -2.16 34.76
CA VAL A 18 -7.72 -3.58 35.01
C VAL A 18 -6.45 -4.42 35.00
N GLU A 19 -6.13 -5.00 36.15
CA GLU A 19 -4.96 -5.86 36.31
C GLU A 19 -5.01 -7.09 35.39
N GLY A 20 -3.86 -7.44 34.80
CA GLY A 20 -3.74 -8.55 33.85
C GLY A 20 -4.39 -8.31 32.48
N SER A 21 -4.96 -7.12 32.23
CA SER A 21 -5.41 -6.73 30.88
C SER A 21 -4.25 -6.25 30.02
N LEU A 22 -4.26 -6.66 28.75
CA LEU A 22 -3.32 -6.19 27.72
C LEU A 22 -3.71 -4.81 27.15
N TYR A 23 -4.90 -4.37 27.50
CA TYR A 23 -5.39 -3.02 27.35
C TYR A 23 -5.32 -2.37 28.74
N TYR A 24 -5.15 -1.05 28.85
CA TYR A 24 -5.16 -0.41 30.17
C TYR A 24 -6.50 -0.67 30.92
N TYR A 25 -7.58 -0.85 30.16
CA TYR A 25 -8.96 -1.02 30.61
C TYR A 25 -9.52 -2.41 30.26
N ALA A 26 -10.73 -2.73 30.73
CA ALA A 26 -11.56 -3.79 30.14
C ALA A 26 -12.16 -3.29 28.80
N PRO A 27 -11.87 -3.90 27.64
CA PRO A 27 -12.29 -3.36 26.34
C PRO A 27 -13.79 -3.45 26.10
N ASN A 28 -14.33 -2.52 25.31
CA ASN A 28 -15.71 -2.60 24.85
C ASN A 28 -15.92 -3.80 23.91
N LYS A 29 -16.93 -4.61 24.20
CA LYS A 29 -17.28 -5.84 23.44
C LYS A 29 -18.17 -5.58 22.22
N ALA A 30 -18.98 -4.52 22.23
CA ALA A 30 -19.95 -4.22 21.17
C ALA A 30 -19.36 -3.34 20.05
N ALA A 31 -18.49 -2.38 20.39
CA ALA A 31 -17.87 -1.49 19.41
C ALA A 31 -17.05 -2.21 18.34
N PRO A 32 -16.20 -3.23 18.62
CA PRO A 32 -15.48 -3.95 17.59
C PRO A 32 -16.41 -4.73 16.65
N ILE A 33 -17.55 -5.24 17.14
CA ILE A 33 -18.56 -5.90 16.28
C ILE A 33 -19.15 -4.89 15.29
N LEU A 34 -19.53 -3.70 15.77
CA LEU A 34 -20.07 -2.63 14.93
C LEU A 34 -19.08 -2.23 13.84
N PHE A 35 -17.83 -1.94 14.18
CA PHE A 35 -16.81 -1.59 13.18
C PHE A 35 -16.52 -2.76 12.24
N GLY A 36 -16.42 -3.99 12.73
CA GLY A 36 -16.24 -5.19 11.90
C GLY A 36 -17.34 -5.36 10.84
N ILE A 37 -18.61 -5.17 11.22
CA ILE A 37 -19.75 -5.19 10.29
C ILE A 37 -19.68 -4.04 9.27
N LEU A 38 -19.37 -2.82 9.72
CA LEU A 38 -19.29 -1.66 8.83
C LEU A 38 -18.15 -1.78 7.80
N PHE A 39 -17.00 -2.33 8.19
CA PHE A 39 -15.91 -2.64 7.26
C PHE A 39 -16.24 -3.83 6.34
N LEU A 40 -16.99 -4.84 6.80
CA LEU A 40 -17.48 -5.92 5.95
C LEU A 40 -18.46 -5.42 4.88
N ILE A 41 -19.35 -4.48 5.23
CA ILE A 41 -20.24 -3.80 4.29
C ILE A 41 -19.41 -3.02 3.25
N SER A 42 -18.45 -2.22 3.71
CA SER A 42 -17.53 -1.47 2.83
C SER A 42 -16.73 -2.39 1.90
N PHE A 43 -16.26 -3.55 2.39
CA PHE A 43 -15.62 -4.59 1.58
C PHE A 43 -16.51 -5.09 0.45
N VAL A 44 -17.77 -5.45 0.73
CA VAL A 44 -18.72 -5.91 -0.31
C VAL A 44 -18.96 -4.83 -1.36
N PHE A 45 -19.07 -3.55 -0.96
CA PHE A 45 -19.13 -2.43 -1.90
C PHE A 45 -17.84 -2.32 -2.74
N HIS A 46 -16.65 -2.38 -2.14
CA HIS A 46 -15.37 -2.32 -2.85
C HIS A 46 -15.18 -3.45 -3.86
N VAL A 47 -15.58 -4.69 -3.52
CA VAL A 47 -15.56 -5.84 -4.44
C VAL A 47 -16.52 -5.63 -5.61
N ARG A 48 -17.76 -5.20 -5.33
CA ARG A 48 -18.77 -4.90 -6.37
C ARG A 48 -18.29 -3.76 -7.29
N GLN A 49 -17.70 -2.72 -6.73
CA GLN A 49 -17.19 -1.56 -7.48
C GLN A 49 -15.99 -1.96 -8.35
N THR A 50 -14.97 -2.58 -7.77
CA THR A 50 -13.79 -3.06 -8.49
C THR A 50 -14.17 -4.01 -9.65
N SER A 51 -15.18 -4.86 -9.44
CA SER A 51 -15.74 -5.72 -10.49
C SER A 51 -16.48 -4.93 -11.57
N ARG A 52 -17.38 -4.01 -11.20
CA ARG A 52 -18.15 -3.15 -12.13
C ARG A 52 -17.25 -2.27 -12.98
N TYR A 53 -16.24 -1.65 -12.38
CA TYR A 53 -15.25 -0.82 -13.07
C TYR A 53 -14.17 -1.65 -13.79
N LYS A 54 -14.18 -2.99 -13.67
CA LYS A 54 -13.16 -3.92 -14.23
C LYS A 54 -11.73 -3.52 -13.84
N SER A 55 -11.55 -3.00 -12.63
CA SER A 55 -10.35 -2.29 -12.19
C SER A 55 -9.49 -3.08 -11.21
N TRP A 56 -9.60 -4.41 -11.18
CA TRP A 56 -8.87 -5.28 -10.25
C TRP A 56 -7.35 -5.04 -10.22
N LYS A 57 -6.71 -4.66 -11.33
CA LYS A 57 -5.27 -4.31 -11.35
C LYS A 57 -4.92 -3.02 -10.60
N ILE A 58 -5.89 -2.14 -10.35
CA ILE A 58 -5.71 -0.80 -9.80
C ILE A 58 -6.30 -0.69 -8.39
N THR A 59 -7.50 -1.24 -8.17
CA THR A 59 -8.28 -1.01 -6.93
C THR A 59 -8.39 -2.22 -6.02
N VAL A 60 -7.73 -3.36 -6.29
CA VAL A 60 -7.79 -4.58 -5.44
C VAL A 60 -7.30 -4.35 -3.99
N MET A 61 -6.44 -3.35 -3.76
CA MET A 61 -6.02 -3.01 -2.40
C MET A 61 -7.14 -2.41 -1.54
N LEU A 62 -8.16 -1.76 -2.13
CA LEU A 62 -9.30 -1.21 -1.37
C LEU A 62 -10.15 -2.30 -0.67
N PRO A 63 -10.67 -3.34 -1.35
CA PRO A 63 -11.35 -4.44 -0.67
C PRO A 63 -10.39 -5.23 0.23
N TRP A 64 -9.10 -5.38 -0.13
CA TRP A 64 -8.13 -6.02 0.75
C TRP A 64 -7.99 -5.30 2.09
N CYS A 65 -7.88 -3.96 2.08
CA CYS A 65 -7.83 -3.13 3.29
C CYS A 65 -9.10 -3.26 4.14
N ALA A 66 -10.28 -3.18 3.51
CA ALA A 66 -11.57 -3.27 4.20
C ALA A 66 -11.80 -4.65 4.85
N LEU A 67 -11.44 -5.74 4.15
CA LEU A 67 -11.50 -7.10 4.69
C LEU A 67 -10.52 -7.28 5.86
N THR A 68 -9.26 -6.85 5.68
CA THR A 68 -8.19 -7.00 6.66
C THR A 68 -8.54 -6.27 7.96
N ILE A 69 -8.95 -5.00 7.88
CA ILE A 69 -9.30 -4.24 9.09
C ILE A 69 -10.57 -4.77 9.77
N GLY A 70 -11.56 -5.26 9.00
CA GLY A 70 -12.73 -5.93 9.53
C GLY A 70 -12.36 -7.18 10.35
N ALA A 71 -11.46 -8.02 9.83
CA ALA A 71 -10.92 -9.17 10.55
C ALA A 71 -10.14 -8.75 11.82
N GLY A 72 -9.41 -7.64 11.76
CA GLY A 72 -8.72 -7.07 12.92
C GLY A 72 -9.67 -6.66 14.06
N TYR A 73 -10.81 -6.06 13.72
CA TYR A 73 -11.87 -5.72 14.69
C TYR A 73 -12.62 -6.95 15.23
N ILE A 74 -12.84 -7.99 14.41
CA ILE A 74 -13.39 -9.27 14.88
C ILE A 74 -12.42 -9.91 15.89
N LEU A 75 -11.11 -9.93 15.60
CA LEU A 75 -10.11 -10.39 16.56
C LEU A 75 -10.03 -9.51 17.82
N ARG A 76 -10.33 -8.20 17.72
CA ARG A 76 -10.42 -7.31 18.88
C ARG A 76 -11.61 -7.66 19.77
N GLU A 77 -12.75 -8.10 19.21
CA GLU A 77 -13.88 -8.60 20.00
C GLU A 77 -13.50 -9.86 20.79
N VAL A 78 -12.86 -10.83 20.14
CA VAL A 78 -12.37 -12.03 20.84
C VAL A 78 -11.35 -11.65 21.93
N GLY A 79 -10.53 -10.63 21.65
CA GLY A 79 -9.64 -9.98 22.62
C GLY A 79 -10.37 -9.30 23.78
N ALA A 80 -11.54 -8.69 23.57
CA ALA A 80 -12.37 -8.09 24.62
C ALA A 80 -12.98 -9.13 25.57
N PHE A 81 -13.20 -10.37 25.11
CA PHE A 81 -13.58 -11.50 25.95
C PHE A 81 -12.37 -12.23 26.59
N LYS A 82 -11.18 -12.14 25.98
CA LYS A 82 -9.94 -12.81 26.43
C LYS A 82 -8.80 -11.80 26.54
N TYR A 83 -9.01 -10.74 27.33
CA TYR A 83 -8.15 -9.54 27.37
C TYR A 83 -6.75 -9.77 27.97
N ASN A 84 -6.48 -10.96 28.49
CA ASN A 84 -5.17 -11.43 28.94
C ASN A 84 -4.40 -12.25 27.87
N ASN A 85 -5.00 -12.54 26.71
CA ASN A 85 -4.39 -13.40 25.69
C ASN A 85 -3.48 -12.61 24.72
N VAL A 86 -2.17 -12.70 24.96
CA VAL A 86 -1.12 -11.98 24.23
C VAL A 86 -1.16 -12.23 22.73
N ASN A 87 -1.46 -13.46 22.30
CA ASN A 87 -1.46 -13.83 20.88
C ASN A 87 -2.64 -13.17 20.15
N ILE A 88 -3.83 -13.14 20.76
CA ILE A 88 -5.03 -12.51 20.17
C ILE A 88 -4.83 -10.99 20.10
N TYR A 89 -4.27 -10.38 21.16
CA TYR A 89 -3.92 -8.97 21.17
C TYR A 89 -2.93 -8.61 20.05
N ILE A 90 -1.81 -9.33 19.93
CA ILE A 90 -0.80 -9.10 18.89
C ILE A 90 -1.41 -9.25 17.49
N ALA A 91 -2.21 -10.30 17.26
CA ALA A 91 -2.85 -10.54 15.97
C ALA A 91 -3.82 -9.39 15.60
N SER A 92 -4.75 -9.04 16.50
CA SER A 92 -5.71 -7.95 16.30
C SER A 92 -5.01 -6.62 16.03
N MET A 93 -4.06 -6.25 16.88
CA MET A 93 -3.36 -4.96 16.78
C MET A 93 -2.49 -4.88 15.52
N THR A 94 -1.72 -5.91 15.20
CA THR A 94 -0.91 -5.95 13.95
C THR A 94 -1.79 -5.74 12.72
N ILE A 95 -2.95 -6.40 12.67
CA ILE A 95 -3.89 -6.32 11.54
C ILE A 95 -4.58 -4.94 11.44
N ILE A 96 -4.93 -4.30 12.56
CA ILE A 96 -5.53 -2.95 12.56
C ILE A 96 -4.50 -1.87 12.18
N TYR A 97 -3.22 -2.09 12.52
CA TYR A 97 -2.14 -1.12 12.31
C TYR A 97 -1.43 -1.25 10.95
N SER A 98 -1.60 -2.37 10.24
CA SER A 98 -1.06 -2.52 8.87
C SER A 98 -1.90 -1.81 7.79
N VAL A 99 -3.22 -1.76 8.00
CA VAL A 99 -4.17 -1.17 7.06
C VAL A 99 -3.93 0.32 6.71
N PRO A 100 -3.50 1.25 7.60
CA PRO A 100 -3.24 2.64 7.23
C PRO A 100 -2.22 2.82 6.09
N PRO A 101 -0.97 2.30 6.15
CA PRO A 101 -0.05 2.27 5.01
C PRO A 101 -0.60 1.60 3.76
N LEU A 102 -1.49 0.61 3.88
CA LEU A 102 -2.12 -0.03 2.71
C LEU A 102 -3.18 0.88 2.05
N TYR A 103 -3.95 1.66 2.82
CA TYR A 103 -4.79 2.72 2.26
C TYR A 103 -3.97 3.86 1.64
N GLU A 104 -2.85 4.23 2.27
CA GLU A 104 -1.93 5.23 1.71
C GLU A 104 -1.25 4.70 0.43
N MET A 105 -0.94 3.40 0.35
CA MET A 105 -0.52 2.74 -0.89
C MET A 105 -1.61 2.76 -1.98
N CYS A 106 -2.90 2.70 -1.62
CA CYS A 106 -3.99 2.95 -2.57
C CYS A 106 -3.92 4.39 -3.11
N ASN A 107 -3.66 5.38 -2.25
CA ASN A 107 -3.47 6.77 -2.68
C ASN A 107 -2.29 6.89 -3.68
N TYR A 108 -1.19 6.17 -3.44
CA TYR A 108 -0.03 6.13 -4.35
C TYR A 108 -0.39 5.52 -5.72
N GLN A 109 -1.19 4.45 -5.74
CA GLN A 109 -1.69 3.82 -6.97
C GLN A 109 -2.60 4.78 -7.76
N ILE A 110 -3.52 5.46 -7.09
CA ILE A 110 -4.44 6.40 -7.74
C ILE A 110 -3.73 7.67 -8.22
N LEU A 111 -2.77 8.21 -7.47
CA LEU A 111 -1.92 9.29 -7.98
C LEU A 111 -1.11 8.83 -9.20
N SER A 112 -0.48 7.65 -9.16
CA SER A 112 0.24 7.11 -10.32
C SER A 112 -0.66 7.05 -11.57
N ARG A 113 -1.91 6.58 -11.44
CA ARG A 113 -2.91 6.60 -12.52
C ARG A 113 -3.27 8.00 -13.00
N LEU A 114 -3.38 8.98 -12.10
CA LEU A 114 -3.63 10.38 -12.46
C LEU A 114 -2.44 11.00 -13.22
N LEU A 115 -1.21 10.64 -12.86
CA LEU A 115 0.00 11.08 -13.55
C LEU A 115 0.20 10.41 -14.92
N TYR A 116 -0.25 9.15 -15.09
CA TYR A 116 -0.37 8.52 -16.42
C TYR A 116 -1.37 9.28 -17.31
N TYR A 117 -2.47 9.76 -16.73
CA TYR A 117 -3.52 10.48 -17.46
C TYR A 117 -3.13 11.92 -17.84
N VAL A 118 -2.23 12.56 -17.08
CA VAL A 118 -1.81 13.97 -17.30
C VAL A 118 -0.28 14.08 -17.36
N PRO A 119 0.37 13.49 -18.39
CA PRO A 119 1.81 13.26 -18.40
C PRO A 119 2.63 14.56 -18.49
N TYR A 120 2.13 15.58 -19.19
CA TYR A 120 2.72 16.92 -19.37
C TYR A 120 2.78 17.75 -18.08
N HIS A 121 2.08 17.34 -17.02
CA HIS A 121 2.20 17.91 -15.68
C HIS A 121 2.76 16.93 -14.65
N SER A 122 3.27 15.77 -15.07
CA SER A 122 3.85 14.81 -14.13
C SER A 122 5.26 15.22 -13.65
N PRO A 123 5.50 15.31 -12.33
CA PRO A 123 6.83 15.62 -11.80
C PRO A 123 7.84 14.52 -12.11
N LEU A 124 7.42 13.26 -12.05
CA LEU A 124 8.26 12.06 -12.14
C LEU A 124 7.63 11.01 -13.04
N HIS A 125 8.35 9.93 -13.32
CA HIS A 125 7.75 8.77 -13.98
C HIS A 125 6.69 8.15 -13.06
N PRO A 126 5.42 7.97 -13.51
CA PRO A 126 4.34 7.50 -12.62
C PRO A 126 4.60 6.11 -12.03
N GLY A 127 5.28 5.23 -12.77
CA GLY A 127 5.68 3.91 -12.28
C GLY A 127 6.74 3.97 -11.17
N ARG A 128 7.71 4.90 -11.26
CA ARG A 128 8.79 5.06 -10.26
C ARG A 128 8.26 5.50 -8.91
N ILE A 129 7.33 6.45 -8.90
CA ILE A 129 6.62 6.87 -7.67
C ILE A 129 6.00 5.66 -6.99
N LEU A 130 5.29 4.81 -7.74
CA LEU A 130 4.63 3.64 -7.18
C LEU A 130 5.63 2.58 -6.66
N THR A 131 6.72 2.31 -7.39
CA THR A 131 7.74 1.35 -6.94
C THR A 131 8.50 1.83 -5.71
N THR A 132 8.92 3.10 -5.67
CA THR A 132 9.62 3.66 -4.50
C THR A 132 8.71 3.76 -3.30
N LEU A 133 7.55 4.40 -3.44
CA LEU A 133 6.68 4.63 -2.28
C LEU A 133 6.11 3.31 -1.76
N GLY A 134 5.73 2.38 -2.64
CA GLY A 134 5.32 1.02 -2.24
C GLY A 134 6.45 0.21 -1.58
N GLY A 135 7.69 0.36 -2.05
CA GLY A 135 8.87 -0.26 -1.43
C GLY A 135 9.13 0.25 0.00
N ILE A 136 9.05 1.58 0.21
CA ILE A 136 9.19 2.17 1.54
C ILE A 136 8.02 1.74 2.44
N SER A 137 6.79 1.68 1.93
CA SER A 137 5.64 1.14 2.68
C SER A 137 5.85 -0.32 3.10
N ALA A 138 6.47 -1.17 2.27
CA ALA A 138 6.79 -2.55 2.66
C ALA A 138 7.82 -2.63 3.81
N ILE A 139 8.78 -1.69 3.87
CA ILE A 139 9.74 -1.57 4.99
C ILE A 139 9.01 -1.12 6.26
N VAL A 140 8.15 -0.10 6.15
CA VAL A 140 7.28 0.38 7.24
C VAL A 140 6.44 -0.77 7.83
N GLU A 141 5.84 -1.59 6.97
CA GLU A 141 5.02 -2.73 7.38
C GLU A 141 5.83 -3.85 8.03
N THR A 142 7.05 -4.08 7.55
CA THR A 142 8.00 -4.99 8.20
C THR A 142 8.33 -4.51 9.62
N PHE A 143 8.53 -3.21 9.82
CA PHE A 143 8.77 -2.61 11.14
C PHE A 143 7.51 -2.64 12.03
N ASN A 144 6.31 -2.41 11.49
CA ASN A 144 5.06 -2.51 12.24
C ASN A 144 4.82 -3.94 12.77
N GLY A 145 4.88 -4.95 11.89
CA GLY A 145 4.61 -6.34 12.27
C GLY A 145 5.61 -6.89 13.29
N ASN A 146 6.91 -6.67 13.08
CA ASN A 146 7.94 -7.05 14.05
C ASN A 146 7.85 -6.20 15.33
N GLY A 147 7.52 -4.92 15.19
CA GLY A 147 7.38 -3.95 16.26
C GLY A 147 6.32 -4.34 17.28
N VAL A 148 5.08 -4.57 16.83
CA VAL A 148 3.97 -5.03 17.71
C VAL A 148 4.32 -6.39 18.33
N SER A 149 4.80 -7.33 17.51
CA SER A 149 5.12 -8.69 17.94
C SER A 149 6.17 -8.74 19.05
N TYR A 150 7.24 -7.92 18.97
CA TYR A 150 8.25 -7.86 20.03
C TYR A 150 7.85 -6.97 21.20
N TRP A 151 7.14 -5.85 20.98
CA TRP A 151 6.77 -4.92 22.04
C TRP A 151 5.72 -5.49 23.00
N ALA A 152 4.67 -6.14 22.48
CA ALA A 152 3.56 -6.64 23.29
C ALA A 152 3.79 -8.07 23.85
N ASN A 153 4.87 -8.76 23.44
CA ASN A 153 5.14 -10.12 23.88
C ASN A 153 5.95 -10.15 25.18
N ILE A 154 5.27 -10.43 26.29
CA ILE A 154 5.88 -10.57 27.62
C ILE A 154 6.89 -11.72 27.75
N LYS A 155 6.93 -12.67 26.78
CA LYS A 155 7.83 -13.83 26.80
C LYS A 155 9.20 -13.55 26.15
N VAL A 156 9.39 -12.44 25.43
CA VAL A 156 10.70 -12.08 24.87
C VAL A 156 11.52 -11.23 25.84
N SER A 157 12.84 -11.23 25.69
CA SER A 157 13.73 -10.49 26.59
C SER A 157 13.45 -8.97 26.56
N PRO A 158 13.70 -8.24 27.66
CA PRO A 158 13.49 -6.78 27.71
C PRO A 158 14.21 -6.00 26.60
N GLY A 159 15.37 -6.49 26.14
CA GLY A 159 16.08 -5.93 24.99
C GLY A 159 15.28 -6.04 23.68
N LYS A 160 14.66 -7.21 23.41
CA LYS A 160 13.78 -7.38 22.24
C LYS A 160 12.53 -6.51 22.33
N GLN A 161 11.93 -6.34 23.51
CA GLN A 161 10.78 -5.44 23.68
C GLN A 161 11.13 -3.97 23.40
N ARG A 162 12.31 -3.50 23.84
CA ARG A 162 12.83 -2.17 23.50
C ARG A 162 13.05 -2.01 21.99
N MET A 163 13.60 -3.03 21.33
CA MET A 163 13.77 -3.06 19.88
C MET A 163 12.42 -3.02 19.14
N GLY A 164 11.40 -3.74 19.63
CA GLY A 164 10.03 -3.66 19.10
C GLY A 164 9.44 -2.26 19.18
N LEU A 165 9.58 -1.60 20.35
CA LEU A 165 9.15 -0.21 20.52
C LEU A 165 9.93 0.76 19.62
N ALA A 166 11.23 0.52 19.39
CA ALA A 166 12.04 1.31 18.47
C ALA A 166 11.59 1.15 17.01
N PHE A 167 11.25 -0.06 16.57
CA PHE A 167 10.68 -0.31 15.23
C PHE A 167 9.32 0.39 15.05
N LEU A 168 8.45 0.35 16.05
CA LEU A 168 7.17 1.08 16.03
C LEU A 168 7.38 2.59 15.93
N LYS A 169 8.29 3.16 16.74
CA LYS A 169 8.59 4.59 16.70
C LYS A 169 9.19 5.01 15.35
N ALA A 170 10.09 4.20 14.80
CA ALA A 170 10.69 4.44 13.48
C ALA A 170 9.66 4.36 12.35
N SER A 171 8.79 3.34 12.34
CA SER A 171 7.77 3.18 11.29
C SER A 171 6.81 4.38 11.24
N LEU A 172 6.37 4.89 12.39
CA LEU A 172 5.48 6.05 12.51
C LEU A 172 6.12 7.34 11.97
N VAL A 173 7.41 7.58 12.27
CA VAL A 173 8.14 8.73 11.72
C VAL A 173 8.27 8.61 10.20
N ILE A 174 8.60 7.43 9.68
CA ILE A 174 8.68 7.19 8.24
C ILE A 174 7.31 7.38 7.57
N GLN A 175 6.22 6.90 8.17
CA GLN A 175 4.85 7.14 7.69
C GLN A 175 4.51 8.62 7.58
N LEU A 176 4.85 9.44 8.58
CA LEU A 176 4.59 10.88 8.54
C LEU A 176 5.42 11.60 7.47
N VAL A 177 6.70 11.23 7.30
CA VAL A 177 7.57 11.77 6.24
C VAL A 177 7.05 11.38 4.85
N MET A 178 6.63 10.13 4.69
CA MET A 178 6.05 9.59 3.45
C MET A 178 4.75 10.31 3.08
N LEU A 179 3.83 10.48 4.03
CA LEU A 179 2.59 11.22 3.84
C LEU A 179 2.86 12.69 3.47
N PHE A 180 3.80 13.35 4.16
CA PHE A 180 4.18 14.73 3.84
C PHE A 180 4.76 14.85 2.43
N GLY A 181 5.64 13.92 2.02
CA GLY A 181 6.18 13.85 0.67
C GLY A 181 5.09 13.61 -0.38
N PHE A 182 4.15 12.72 -0.10
CA PHE A 182 3.02 12.41 -0.98
C PHE A 182 2.06 13.60 -1.15
N VAL A 183 1.65 14.25 -0.05
CA VAL A 183 0.82 15.46 -0.09
C VAL A 183 1.55 16.59 -0.83
N SER A 184 2.87 16.74 -0.62
CA SER A 184 3.68 17.71 -1.37
C SER A 184 3.69 17.42 -2.88
N LEU A 185 3.75 16.14 -3.27
CA LEU A 185 3.69 15.70 -4.66
C LEU A 185 2.31 16.00 -5.30
N ILE A 186 1.22 15.75 -4.57
CA ILE A 186 -0.15 16.12 -5.00
C ILE A 186 -0.25 17.63 -5.16
N CYS A 187 0.19 18.42 -4.19
CA CYS A 187 0.17 19.89 -4.24
C CYS A 187 0.98 20.44 -5.41
N TRP A 188 2.15 19.86 -5.69
CA TRP A 188 2.96 20.24 -6.84
C TRP A 188 2.25 19.94 -8.16
N PHE A 189 1.66 18.74 -8.31
CA PHE A 189 0.91 18.37 -9.51
C PHE A 189 -0.32 19.25 -9.72
N HIS A 190 -1.10 19.48 -8.66
CA HIS A 190 -2.27 20.37 -8.64
C HIS A 190 -1.89 21.80 -9.03
N TYR A 191 -0.81 22.37 -8.47
CA TYR A 191 -0.32 23.70 -8.84
C TYR A 191 0.05 23.78 -10.33
N ASN A 192 0.73 22.77 -10.88
CA ASN A 192 1.07 22.75 -12.30
C ASN A 192 -0.19 22.66 -13.18
N CYS A 193 -1.15 21.78 -12.85
CA CYS A 193 -2.43 21.68 -13.55
C CYS A 193 -3.22 23.00 -13.53
N HIS A 194 -3.28 23.69 -12.39
CA HIS A 194 -3.98 24.97 -12.28
C HIS A 194 -3.26 26.11 -13.02
N LYS A 195 -1.93 26.08 -13.11
CA LYS A 195 -1.14 27.19 -13.68
C LYS A 195 -0.91 27.07 -15.19
N LYS A 196 -0.78 25.85 -15.70
CA LYS A 196 -0.19 25.58 -17.04
C LYS A 196 -1.14 24.88 -18.01
N GLY A 197 -2.33 24.49 -17.58
CA GLY A 197 -3.24 23.73 -18.42
C GLY A 197 -4.70 23.84 -18.02
N PRO A 198 -5.59 23.24 -18.80
CA PRO A 198 -6.99 23.09 -18.44
C PRO A 198 -7.12 22.15 -17.24
N PHE A 199 -7.99 22.52 -16.30
CA PHE A 199 -8.21 21.78 -15.06
C PHE A 199 -9.65 21.22 -15.02
N PRO A 200 -9.94 20.13 -15.75
CA PRO A 200 -11.29 19.58 -15.90
C PRO A 200 -11.78 18.90 -14.63
N LYS A 201 -13.10 18.70 -14.55
CA LYS A 201 -13.78 18.16 -13.36
C LYS A 201 -13.25 16.79 -12.90
N PRO A 202 -13.00 15.78 -13.76
CA PRO A 202 -12.53 14.48 -13.30
C PRO A 202 -11.20 14.52 -12.55
N ILE A 203 -10.24 15.34 -13.01
CA ILE A 203 -8.94 15.53 -12.35
C ILE A 203 -9.14 16.20 -10.99
N LYS A 204 -9.97 17.26 -10.92
CA LYS A 204 -10.35 17.92 -9.65
C LYS A 204 -10.97 16.93 -8.66
N ASP A 205 -11.92 16.11 -9.11
CA ASP A 205 -12.65 15.17 -8.26
C ASP A 205 -11.73 14.07 -7.71
N VAL A 206 -10.76 13.57 -8.50
CA VAL A 206 -9.73 12.64 -7.99
C VAL A 206 -8.82 13.32 -6.97
N LEU A 207 -8.32 14.53 -7.25
CA LEU A 207 -7.44 15.27 -6.33
C LEU A 207 -8.11 15.56 -4.98
N ILE A 208 -9.37 16.01 -4.98
CA ILE A 208 -10.15 16.23 -3.75
C ILE A 208 -10.25 14.93 -2.93
N THR A 209 -10.44 13.79 -3.58
CA THR A 209 -10.52 12.48 -2.92
C THR A 209 -9.18 12.07 -2.32
N LEU A 210 -8.07 12.28 -3.04
CA LEU A 210 -6.72 12.05 -2.53
C LEU A 210 -6.40 12.94 -1.31
N TYR A 211 -6.70 14.24 -1.37
CA TYR A 211 -6.52 15.14 -0.23
C TYR A 211 -7.34 14.71 0.99
N ALA A 212 -8.63 14.39 0.80
CA ALA A 212 -9.48 13.92 1.89
C ALA A 212 -8.96 12.61 2.52
N SER A 213 -8.51 11.66 1.70
CA SER A 213 -7.90 10.40 2.15
C SER A 213 -6.62 10.64 2.96
N SER A 214 -5.69 11.43 2.42
CA SER A 214 -4.43 11.78 3.09
C SER A 214 -4.63 12.57 4.39
N VAL A 215 -5.65 13.42 4.50
CA VAL A 215 -5.99 14.10 5.76
C VAL A 215 -6.49 13.11 6.82
N LEU A 216 -7.39 12.19 6.46
CA LEU A 216 -7.89 11.17 7.39
C LEU A 216 -6.78 10.23 7.88
N ILE A 217 -5.90 9.79 6.96
CA ILE A 217 -4.73 8.97 7.29
C ILE A 217 -3.72 9.78 8.12
N GLY A 218 -3.52 11.06 7.83
CA GLY A 218 -2.60 11.94 8.54
C GLY A 218 -2.98 12.21 9.98
N ILE A 219 -4.24 12.54 10.25
CA ILE A 219 -4.73 12.74 11.63
C ILE A 219 -4.54 11.45 12.43
N ARG A 220 -4.83 10.27 11.83
CA ARG A 220 -4.62 8.96 12.45
C ARG A 220 -3.13 8.68 12.72
N ALA A 221 -2.24 8.95 11.76
CA ALA A 221 -0.80 8.78 11.91
C ALA A 221 -0.19 9.71 12.97
N ILE A 222 -0.66 10.96 13.07
CA ILE A 222 -0.26 11.91 14.12
C ILE A 222 -0.71 11.40 15.49
N TYR A 223 -1.99 11.02 15.65
CA TYR A 223 -2.50 10.41 16.89
C TYR A 223 -1.64 9.22 17.31
N ARG A 224 -1.39 8.29 16.40
CA ARG A 224 -0.63 7.06 16.67
C ARG A 224 0.83 7.33 17.04
N THR A 225 1.43 8.35 16.42
CA THR A 225 2.78 8.83 16.76
C THR A 225 2.81 9.40 18.18
N VAL A 226 1.90 10.32 18.52
CA VAL A 226 1.80 10.91 19.86
C VAL A 226 1.53 9.83 20.91
N GLU A 227 0.63 8.89 20.62
CA GLU A 227 0.32 7.76 21.51
C GLU A 227 1.57 6.94 21.82
N TYR A 228 2.25 6.39 20.82
CA TYR A 228 3.44 5.56 21.04
C TYR A 228 4.65 6.31 21.59
N TYR A 229 4.82 7.58 21.29
CA TYR A 229 5.86 8.40 21.93
C TYR A 229 5.51 8.73 23.38
N SER A 230 4.22 8.85 23.73
CA SER A 230 3.75 8.98 25.12
C SER A 230 3.80 7.66 25.92
N VAL A 231 3.96 6.51 25.25
CA VAL A 231 4.37 5.25 25.92
C VAL A 231 5.83 5.37 26.37
N THR A 232 6.01 5.90 27.57
CA THR A 232 7.29 5.97 28.30
C THR A 232 7.54 4.74 29.18
N ILE A 233 6.48 4.06 29.60
CA ILE A 233 6.52 2.93 30.54
C ILE A 233 5.94 1.68 29.89
N PHE A 234 6.56 0.53 30.16
CA PHE A 234 6.02 -0.78 29.79
C PHE A 234 4.73 -1.03 30.55
N ILE A 235 3.61 -1.18 29.84
CA ILE A 235 2.28 -1.46 30.43
C ILE A 235 2.29 -2.79 31.23
N TYR A 236 3.28 -3.64 30.98
CA TYR A 236 3.45 -4.98 31.58
C TYR A 236 4.47 -5.07 32.72
N LYS A 237 4.92 -3.95 33.28
CA LYS A 237 5.76 -3.99 34.49
C LYS A 237 4.88 -4.13 35.74
N PRO A 238 5.15 -5.09 36.65
CA PRO A 238 4.38 -5.25 37.88
C PRO A 238 4.48 -4.04 38.81
N ASP A 239 5.60 -3.29 38.74
CA ASP A 239 5.86 -2.10 39.58
C ASP A 239 5.40 -0.78 38.91
N MET A 240 4.53 -0.84 37.91
CA MET A 240 4.04 0.37 37.21
C MET A 240 2.89 1.01 38.00
N ASP A 241 3.04 2.29 38.34
CA ASP A 241 1.91 3.11 38.82
C ASP A 241 0.95 3.40 37.65
N PRO A 242 -0.31 2.88 37.67
CA PRO A 242 -1.28 3.14 36.61
C PRO A 242 -1.64 4.62 36.47
N SER A 243 -1.48 5.41 37.53
CA SER A 243 -1.73 6.85 37.52
C SER A 243 -0.78 7.59 36.56
N SER A 244 0.42 7.07 36.31
CA SER A 244 1.44 7.68 35.45
C SER A 244 1.17 7.56 33.93
N ALA A 245 0.25 6.69 33.50
CA ALA A 245 0.04 6.45 32.06
C ALA A 245 -0.64 7.63 31.33
N SER A 246 -0.27 7.82 30.05
CA SER A 246 -0.80 8.86 29.17
C SER A 246 -2.33 8.73 28.99
N PRO A 247 -3.11 9.84 28.99
CA PRO A 247 -4.56 9.81 28.75
C PRO A 247 -4.96 9.10 27.45
N LEU A 248 -4.12 9.16 26.40
CA LEU A 248 -4.39 8.51 25.12
C LEU A 248 -4.51 6.98 25.24
N ILE A 249 -3.78 6.39 26.19
CA ILE A 249 -3.77 4.95 26.48
C ILE A 249 -4.89 4.61 27.46
N LYS A 250 -5.20 5.52 28.38
CA LYS A 250 -6.20 5.32 29.44
C LYS A 250 -7.63 5.25 28.92
N TYR A 251 -8.01 6.08 27.95
CA TYR A 251 -9.39 6.17 27.47
C TYR A 251 -9.56 5.46 26.11
N GLU A 252 -10.34 4.37 26.07
CA GLU A 252 -10.63 3.64 24.83
C GLU A 252 -11.28 4.52 23.73
N ALA A 253 -11.97 5.60 24.13
CA ALA A 253 -12.61 6.53 23.21
C ALA A 253 -11.64 7.13 22.16
N PHE A 254 -10.37 7.37 22.52
CA PHE A 254 -9.37 7.88 21.56
C PHE A 254 -9.12 6.89 20.42
N PHE A 255 -9.02 5.60 20.73
CA PHE A 255 -8.86 4.55 19.73
C PHE A 255 -10.09 4.48 18.81
N TRP A 256 -11.31 4.54 19.34
CA TRP A 256 -12.51 4.49 18.50
C TRP A 256 -12.65 5.71 17.58
N VAL A 257 -12.26 6.90 18.02
CA VAL A 257 -12.33 8.13 17.20
C VAL A 257 -11.18 8.21 16.20
N PHE A 258 -9.94 8.14 16.67
CA PHE A 258 -8.76 8.42 15.85
C PHE A 258 -8.24 7.20 15.07
N GLU A 259 -8.52 5.97 15.52
CA GLU A 259 -8.15 4.76 14.77
C GLU A 259 -9.32 4.27 13.91
N ALA A 260 -10.46 3.96 14.54
CA ALA A 260 -11.55 3.24 13.86
C ALA A 260 -12.42 4.13 12.97
N LEU A 261 -12.90 5.25 13.49
CA LEU A 261 -13.80 6.15 12.75
C LEU A 261 -13.09 6.83 11.58
N LEU A 262 -11.84 7.27 11.73
CA LEU A 262 -11.07 7.86 10.62
C LEU A 262 -10.86 6.86 9.48
N MET A 263 -10.53 5.60 9.78
CA MET A 263 -10.35 4.58 8.73
C MET A 263 -11.66 4.11 8.11
N LEU A 264 -12.75 4.06 8.88
CA LEU A 264 -14.06 3.76 8.34
C LEU A 264 -14.49 4.88 7.37
N THR A 265 -14.31 6.13 7.78
CA THR A 265 -14.57 7.31 6.95
C THR A 265 -13.73 7.27 5.68
N ASN A 266 -12.46 6.87 5.77
CA ASN A 266 -11.59 6.72 4.60
C ASN A 266 -12.05 5.58 3.65
N SER A 267 -12.46 4.44 4.19
CA SER A 267 -12.97 3.34 3.37
C SER A 267 -14.28 3.70 2.67
N VAL A 268 -15.18 4.38 3.39
CA VAL A 268 -16.45 4.91 2.85
C VAL A 268 -16.22 6.02 1.83
N LEU A 269 -15.23 6.91 2.04
CA LEU A 269 -14.81 7.92 1.06
C LEU A 269 -14.46 7.25 -0.28
N TRP A 270 -13.66 6.17 -0.24
CA TRP A 270 -13.30 5.41 -1.43
C TRP A 270 -14.46 4.61 -2.04
N ASN A 271 -15.48 4.24 -1.25
CA ASN A 271 -16.74 3.71 -1.80
C ASN A 271 -17.56 4.81 -2.50
N VAL A 272 -17.72 6.00 -1.90
CA VAL A 272 -18.56 7.06 -2.46
C VAL A 272 -17.90 7.72 -3.67
N ARG A 273 -16.58 7.89 -3.66
CA ARG A 273 -15.79 8.58 -4.69
C ARG A 273 -14.81 7.62 -5.35
N HIS A 274 -15.34 6.59 -6.01
CA HIS A 274 -14.52 5.53 -6.60
C HIS A 274 -13.63 6.11 -7.74
N PRO A 275 -12.30 5.91 -7.72
CA PRO A 275 -11.38 6.65 -8.59
C PRO A 275 -11.56 6.34 -10.07
N MET A 276 -11.98 5.11 -10.39
CA MET A 276 -12.17 4.63 -11.76
C MET A 276 -13.50 5.09 -12.41
N GLU A 277 -14.25 5.97 -11.75
CA GLU A 277 -15.30 6.76 -12.38
C GLU A 277 -14.73 7.94 -13.18
N HIS A 278 -13.54 8.41 -12.80
CA HIS A 278 -12.93 9.66 -13.30
C HIS A 278 -11.62 9.45 -14.08
N LEU A 279 -11.13 8.21 -14.15
CA LEU A 279 -9.85 7.85 -14.77
C LEU A 279 -10.00 6.71 -15.79
N PRO A 280 -9.28 6.75 -16.92
CA PRO A 280 -9.32 5.68 -17.90
C PRO A 280 -8.71 4.39 -17.34
N ARG A 281 -9.15 3.25 -17.88
CA ARG A 281 -8.68 1.91 -17.49
C ARG A 281 -7.28 1.58 -17.99
N ASP A 282 -6.95 2.00 -19.21
CA ASP A 282 -5.64 1.78 -19.83
C ASP A 282 -4.67 2.88 -19.41
N SER A 283 -3.41 2.56 -19.11
CA SER A 283 -2.31 3.52 -18.84
C SER A 283 -1.81 4.24 -20.08
N ARG A 284 -2.19 3.76 -21.28
CA ARG A 284 -1.85 4.39 -22.57
C ARG A 284 -2.76 5.56 -22.92
N VAL A 285 -3.93 5.65 -22.30
CA VAL A 285 -4.87 6.76 -22.50
C VAL A 285 -4.46 7.94 -21.61
N TYR A 286 -4.18 9.07 -22.24
CA TYR A 286 -3.84 10.33 -21.59
C TYR A 286 -4.71 11.47 -22.15
N LEU A 287 -4.87 12.53 -21.38
CA LEU A 287 -5.60 13.72 -21.78
C LEU A 287 -4.71 14.59 -22.69
N SER A 288 -5.29 15.14 -23.76
CA SER A 288 -4.69 16.18 -24.60
C SER A 288 -4.46 17.48 -23.81
N GLU A 289 -3.54 18.33 -24.28
CA GLU A 289 -3.33 19.66 -23.68
C GLU A 289 -4.57 20.58 -23.78
N ASP A 290 -5.55 20.22 -24.63
CA ASP A 290 -6.89 20.86 -24.69
C ASP A 290 -7.79 20.57 -23.47
N GLY A 291 -7.47 19.54 -22.67
CA GLY A 291 -8.21 19.18 -21.46
C GLY A 291 -9.54 18.45 -21.66
N VAL A 292 -9.83 18.02 -22.89
CA VAL A 292 -11.10 17.39 -23.31
C VAL A 292 -10.87 16.09 -24.10
N THR A 293 -9.89 16.06 -25.00
CA THR A 293 -9.65 14.94 -25.90
C THR A 293 -8.79 13.86 -25.24
N GLU A 294 -9.29 12.63 -25.14
CA GLU A 294 -8.48 11.48 -24.72
C GLU A 294 -7.70 10.89 -25.92
N ILE A 295 -6.38 10.73 -25.77
CA ILE A 295 -5.46 10.20 -26.79
C ILE A 295 -4.85 8.89 -26.28
N THR A 296 -4.72 7.88 -27.15
CA THR A 296 -4.02 6.62 -26.83
C THR A 296 -2.61 6.66 -27.40
N GLY A 297 -1.61 6.85 -26.53
CA GLY A 297 -0.19 6.87 -26.92
C GLY A 297 0.51 5.51 -26.75
N PRO A 298 1.84 5.46 -26.99
CA PRO A 298 2.65 4.26 -26.70
C PRO A 298 2.63 3.86 -25.21
N GLY A 299 2.39 4.84 -24.33
CA GLY A 299 2.52 4.75 -22.89
C GLY A 299 3.94 5.08 -22.42
N TYR A 300 4.16 5.14 -21.10
CA TYR A 300 5.52 5.23 -20.58
C TYR A 300 6.19 3.85 -20.58
N GLU A 301 7.29 3.73 -21.30
CA GLU A 301 8.23 2.62 -21.16
C GLU A 301 9.33 3.00 -20.16
N ASP A 302 9.52 2.17 -19.13
CA ASP A 302 10.63 2.29 -18.19
C ASP A 302 11.31 0.92 -18.09
N LEU A 303 12.28 0.69 -18.99
CA LEU A 303 12.97 -0.60 -19.21
C LEU A 303 13.93 -1.00 -18.05
N ARG A 304 13.72 -0.45 -16.85
CA ARG A 304 14.63 -0.58 -15.71
C ARG A 304 14.21 -1.73 -14.80
N PHE A 305 15.21 -2.38 -14.20
CA PHE A 305 14.95 -3.34 -13.14
C PHE A 305 14.31 -2.65 -11.94
N PHE A 306 13.25 -3.26 -11.38
CA PHE A 306 12.35 -2.61 -10.42
C PHE A 306 13.05 -2.11 -9.14
N VAL A 307 14.14 -2.74 -8.71
CA VAL A 307 14.93 -2.31 -7.54
C VAL A 307 15.64 -0.98 -7.81
N ILE A 308 16.13 -0.75 -9.03
CA ILE A 308 16.77 0.51 -9.40
C ILE A 308 15.72 1.63 -9.43
N ALA A 309 14.54 1.35 -10.01
CA ALA A 309 13.40 2.27 -9.99
C ALA A 309 12.86 2.57 -8.58
N MET A 310 13.04 1.65 -7.62
CA MET A 310 12.68 1.84 -6.21
C MET A 310 13.68 2.76 -5.48
N VAL A 311 14.98 2.59 -5.72
CA VAL A 311 16.03 3.35 -5.03
C VAL A 311 16.23 4.76 -5.61
N ASP A 312 16.02 4.94 -6.92
CA ASP A 312 16.18 6.23 -7.60
C ASP A 312 14.90 6.66 -8.36
N PRO A 313 13.87 7.19 -7.67
CA PRO A 313 12.66 7.68 -8.31
C PRO A 313 12.88 8.93 -9.18
N PHE A 314 13.92 9.70 -8.90
CA PHE A 314 14.23 10.99 -9.51
C PHE A 314 15.14 10.89 -10.75
N ASP A 315 15.68 9.70 -11.04
CA ASP A 315 16.64 9.46 -12.12
C ASP A 315 18.03 10.12 -11.91
N LEU A 316 18.42 10.37 -10.66
CA LEU A 316 19.70 11.01 -10.34
C LEU A 316 20.89 10.19 -10.83
N ILE A 317 20.80 8.86 -10.79
CA ILE A 317 21.85 7.95 -11.27
C ILE A 317 21.90 7.95 -12.80
N GLY A 318 20.75 7.88 -13.48
CA GLY A 318 20.70 7.93 -14.94
C GLY A 318 21.13 9.28 -15.51
N LEU A 319 20.79 10.37 -14.80
CA LEU A 319 21.20 11.74 -15.13
C LEU A 319 22.70 11.95 -14.90
N ALA A 320 23.28 11.42 -13.81
CA ALA A 320 24.72 11.41 -13.58
C ALA A 320 25.50 10.54 -14.60
N MET A 321 24.89 9.45 -15.09
CA MET A 321 25.46 8.59 -16.14
C MET A 321 25.19 9.09 -17.57
N GLY A 322 24.58 10.26 -17.76
CA GLY A 322 24.27 10.83 -19.07
C GLY A 322 23.26 10.02 -19.90
N LYS A 323 22.57 9.04 -19.29
CA LYS A 323 21.65 8.10 -19.94
C LYS A 323 20.21 8.32 -19.47
N HIS A 324 19.66 9.52 -19.69
CA HIS A 324 18.30 9.70 -20.23
C HIS A 324 17.93 11.19 -20.36
N ILE A 325 17.37 11.56 -21.51
CA ILE A 325 16.44 12.69 -21.63
C ILE A 325 15.03 12.14 -21.42
N ARG A 326 14.17 12.87 -20.70
CA ARG A 326 12.74 12.58 -20.56
C ARG A 326 12.10 12.64 -21.96
N LYS A 327 11.79 11.49 -22.56
CA LYS A 327 11.02 11.45 -23.82
C LYS A 327 9.59 11.92 -23.55
N GLU A 328 9.29 13.13 -23.98
CA GLU A 328 7.95 13.72 -23.91
C GLU A 328 7.11 13.17 -25.07
N PHE A 329 6.72 11.88 -25.00
CA PHE A 329 6.02 11.19 -26.09
C PHE A 329 4.74 11.91 -26.53
N TRP A 330 4.10 12.66 -25.63
CA TRP A 330 2.93 13.50 -25.88
C TRP A 330 3.21 14.68 -26.84
N LYS A 331 4.47 15.05 -27.09
CA LYS A 331 4.86 16.08 -28.07
C LYS A 331 5.22 15.52 -29.45
N GLU A 332 5.50 14.22 -29.56
CA GLU A 332 5.99 13.62 -30.81
C GLU A 332 4.84 13.36 -31.83
N GLU A 333 3.57 13.33 -31.40
CA GLU A 333 2.42 12.96 -32.26
C GLU A 333 1.59 14.12 -32.84
N HIS A 334 1.89 15.39 -32.57
CA HIS A 334 1.17 16.54 -33.14
C HIS A 334 1.33 16.72 -34.69
N GLY A 335 1.88 15.73 -35.40
CA GLY A 335 2.23 15.79 -36.82
C GLY A 335 1.56 14.79 -37.76
N LYS A 336 0.61 13.94 -37.31
CA LYS A 336 -0.12 13.03 -38.21
C LYS A 336 -1.62 12.90 -37.89
N SER A 337 -2.42 13.81 -38.44
CA SER A 337 -3.79 13.46 -38.79
C SER A 337 -3.75 12.37 -39.88
N LYS A 338 -4.35 11.21 -39.61
CA LYS A 338 -4.62 10.22 -40.67
C LYS A 338 -5.81 10.70 -41.50
N GLY A 339 -5.54 11.57 -42.48
CA GLY A 339 -6.37 11.68 -43.67
C GLY A 339 -6.34 10.35 -44.43
N GLY A 340 -7.44 9.99 -45.08
CA GLY A 340 -7.59 8.68 -45.73
C GLY A 340 -6.67 8.48 -46.93
N ASP A 341 -6.24 7.24 -47.12
CA ASP A 341 -5.54 6.80 -48.33
C ASP A 341 -6.56 6.59 -49.47
N GLU A 342 -6.41 7.31 -50.59
CA GLU A 342 -6.96 6.90 -51.89
C GLU A 342 -5.87 6.95 -52.97
N GLU A 343 -5.79 5.83 -53.69
CA GLU A 343 -5.07 5.44 -54.91
C GLU A 343 -4.09 6.38 -55.66
N SER A 344 -2.87 5.87 -55.88
CA SER A 344 -2.30 5.45 -57.19
C SER A 344 -0.79 5.20 -57.04
N GLY A 345 -0.10 4.34 -57.79
CA GLY A 345 -0.48 3.47 -58.91
C GLY A 345 0.72 3.35 -59.87
N GLY A 346 1.35 2.18 -59.99
CA GLY A 346 2.50 2.00 -60.92
C GLY A 346 3.36 0.75 -60.67
N LYS A 347 3.36 -0.17 -61.64
CA LYS A 347 4.38 -1.22 -61.85
C LYS A 347 5.64 -0.57 -62.51
N GLU A 348 6.78 -1.20 -62.78
CA GLU A 348 7.15 -2.59 -63.15
C GLU A 348 8.67 -2.75 -62.81
N ASP A 349 9.28 -3.94 -62.65
CA ASP A 349 9.84 -4.76 -63.74
C ASP A 349 10.33 -6.15 -63.24
N ALA A 350 10.58 -7.08 -64.17
CA ALA A 350 11.12 -8.43 -63.96
C ALA A 350 12.50 -8.60 -64.70
N GLU A 351 13.17 -9.76 -64.88
CA GLU A 351 12.84 -11.20 -64.81
C GLU A 351 14.16 -12.04 -64.73
N LYS A 352 14.05 -13.40 -64.75
CA LYS A 352 15.12 -14.40 -65.01
C LYS A 352 16.07 -14.78 -63.85
N ALA A 353 16.55 -16.04 -63.73
CA ALA A 353 16.40 -17.24 -64.57
C ALA A 353 16.19 -18.54 -63.75
N ALA A 354 15.78 -19.62 -64.41
CA ALA A 354 15.56 -20.95 -63.83
C ALA A 354 16.68 -21.96 -64.16
N GLY A 355 16.76 -23.09 -63.44
CA GLY A 355 17.40 -24.32 -63.98
C GLY A 355 18.13 -25.25 -63.01
N ALA A 356 17.40 -26.20 -62.42
CA ALA A 356 17.76 -27.61 -62.12
C ALA A 356 19.13 -28.02 -61.51
N GLY A 357 19.06 -28.89 -60.48
CA GLY A 357 19.96 -30.06 -60.37
C GLY A 357 20.64 -30.33 -59.03
N GLY A 358 20.31 -31.48 -58.40
CA GLY A 358 21.25 -32.29 -57.63
C GLY A 358 21.41 -32.03 -56.11
N ASP A 359 21.14 -33.10 -55.35
CA ASP A 359 21.82 -33.54 -54.12
C ASP A 359 21.99 -32.60 -52.89
N GLY A 360 21.52 -33.05 -51.72
CA GLY A 360 21.82 -32.37 -50.45
C GLY A 360 20.96 -32.79 -49.26
N PHE A 361 21.37 -33.86 -48.58
CA PHE A 361 21.14 -34.23 -47.17
C PHE A 361 20.13 -33.44 -46.30
N GLY A 362 19.27 -34.18 -45.59
CA GLY A 362 18.40 -33.62 -44.54
C GLY A 362 18.91 -33.78 -43.11
N VAL A 363 18.05 -33.36 -42.16
CA VAL A 363 18.15 -33.49 -40.68
C VAL A 363 19.09 -32.49 -39.98
N GLY A 364 18.57 -31.81 -38.94
CA GLY A 364 19.38 -30.89 -38.12
C GLY A 364 18.61 -30.01 -37.12
N LYS A 365 17.61 -30.54 -36.39
CA LYS A 365 17.07 -29.85 -35.20
C LYS A 365 18.00 -30.10 -34.02
N GLU A 366 18.83 -29.13 -33.66
CA GLU A 366 19.70 -29.26 -32.50
C GLU A 366 19.08 -28.61 -31.25
N LYS A 367 18.93 -29.42 -30.19
CA LYS A 367 18.62 -28.96 -28.84
C LYS A 367 19.94 -28.64 -28.15
N VAL A 368 20.09 -27.43 -27.62
CA VAL A 368 21.20 -27.14 -26.70
C VAL A 368 20.94 -27.85 -25.36
N VAL A 369 21.89 -28.69 -24.97
CA VAL A 369 21.94 -29.38 -23.67
C VAL A 369 22.68 -28.51 -22.66
N ILE A 370 22.20 -28.43 -21.43
CA ILE A 370 22.96 -27.92 -20.29
C ILE A 370 23.50 -29.15 -19.54
N SER A 371 24.81 -29.18 -19.33
CA SER A 371 25.51 -30.24 -18.58
C SER A 371 25.47 -29.96 -17.08
N GLU A 372 25.02 -30.94 -16.29
CA GLU A 372 25.33 -30.99 -14.86
C GLU A 372 26.71 -31.63 -14.66
N GLU A 373 27.61 -30.93 -13.99
CA GLU A 373 28.90 -31.47 -13.58
C GLU A 373 28.79 -32.08 -12.18
N LYS A 374 29.10 -33.37 -12.06
CA LYS A 374 29.25 -34.05 -10.78
C LYS A 374 30.68 -33.87 -10.28
N ASP A 375 30.83 -33.41 -9.05
CA ASP A 375 32.02 -33.73 -8.26
C ASP A 375 31.69 -34.75 -7.17
N SER A 376 32.66 -35.59 -6.83
CA SER A 376 32.47 -36.79 -6.02
C SER A 376 33.23 -36.71 -4.70
N SER A 377 32.53 -36.90 -3.59
CA SER A 377 33.16 -37.39 -2.35
C SER A 377 32.17 -38.05 -1.40
N SER A 378 32.70 -38.85 -0.48
CA SER A 378 32.00 -39.44 0.67
C SER A 378 30.97 -40.55 0.38
N ARG A 379 31.48 -41.71 -0.05
CA ARG A 379 30.94 -42.99 0.43
C ARG A 379 31.23 -43.12 1.92
N GLN A 380 30.22 -43.13 2.79
CA GLN A 380 30.15 -43.91 4.04
C GLN A 380 28.81 -43.62 4.76
N VAL A 381 28.42 -44.51 5.70
CA VAL A 381 27.26 -44.39 6.60
C VAL A 381 25.87 -44.52 5.94
N LEU A 382 25.59 -45.65 5.30
CA LEU A 382 24.24 -46.24 5.21
C LEU A 382 24.32 -47.77 5.22
N ASP A 383 24.80 -48.35 6.32
CA ASP A 383 24.62 -49.78 6.63
C ASP A 383 24.55 -50.03 8.13
N GLU A 384 23.60 -49.38 8.82
CA GLU A 384 23.34 -49.63 10.25
C GLU A 384 21.92 -49.22 10.67
N SER A 385 20.89 -49.81 10.03
CA SER A 385 19.50 -49.70 10.54
C SER A 385 18.57 -50.84 10.07
N ARG A 386 19.10 -52.06 9.91
CA ARG A 386 18.26 -53.23 9.58
C ARG A 386 18.76 -54.60 10.06
N ALA A 387 19.29 -54.66 11.29
CA ALA A 387 19.41 -55.89 12.06
C ALA A 387 19.44 -55.59 13.57
N GLY A 388 18.55 -56.22 14.35
CA GLY A 388 18.50 -56.07 15.81
C GLY A 388 17.10 -56.28 16.38
N ASN A 389 16.95 -57.33 17.21
CA ASN A 389 15.75 -57.64 18.00
C ASN A 389 15.42 -56.54 19.02
#